data_AF-A0A3A1UQR5-F1
#
_entry.id   AF-A0A3A1UQR5-F1
#
_cell.length_a   1.000
_cell.length_b   1.000
_cell.length_c   1.000
_cell.angle_alpha   90.00
_cell.angle_beta   90.00
_cell.angle_gamma   90.00
#
_symmetry.space_group_name_H-M   'P 1'
#
loop_
_entity.id
_entity.type
_entity.pdbx_description
1 polymer ?
#
loop_
_entity_poly.entity_id
_entity_poly.type
_entity_poly.pdbx_seq_one_letter_code
_entity_poly.pdbx_strand_id
1 'polypeptide(L)' 'MAPVISVKEWMLTMLIMAIPVVNIIMMFVFAFADGNPSKKNYFKAMLLWAAIVLVIYILIFVVFFGIYFSAVSGY' A
#
# COMPACT_ATOMS: atom_id res chain seq x y z
N MET A 1 28.34 -3.01 -0.22
CA MET A 1 27.19 -2.12 0.03
C MET A 1 26.34 -2.09 -1.23
N ALA A 2 25.01 -2.06 -1.11
CA ALA A 2 24.16 -1.93 -2.30
C ALA A 2 24.37 -0.55 -2.95
N PRO A 3 24.29 -0.44 -4.30
CA PRO A 3 24.44 0.84 -4.98
C PRO A 3 23.35 1.82 -4.51
N VAL A 4 23.67 3.12 -4.44
CA VAL A 4 22.66 4.13 -4.13
C VAL A 4 21.72 4.28 -5.33
N ILE A 5 20.42 4.27 -5.07
CA ILE A 5 19.40 4.49 -6.11
C ILE A 5 19.44 5.97 -6.51
N SER A 6 19.66 6.23 -7.80
CA SER A 6 19.74 7.60 -8.32
C SER A 6 18.39 8.33 -8.26
N VAL A 7 18.43 9.67 -8.26
CA VAL A 7 17.22 10.50 -8.35
C VAL A 7 16.41 10.18 -9.60
N LYS A 8 17.07 9.98 -10.75
CA LYS A 8 16.41 9.60 -12.01
C LYS A 8 15.58 8.32 -11.86
N GLU A 9 16.11 7.32 -11.17
CA GLU A 9 15.40 6.06 -10.95
C GLU A 9 14.20 6.25 -10.00
N TRP A 10 14.34 7.06 -8.95
CA TRP A 10 13.21 7.40 -8.08
C TRP A 10 12.13 8.17 -8.82
N MET A 11 12.50 9.12 -9.67
CA MET A 11 11.55 9.86 -10.52
C MET A 11 10.75 8.93 -11.43
N LEU A 12 11.41 7.98 -12.10
CA LEU A 12 10.71 7.00 -12.93
C LEU A 12 9.81 6.09 -12.08
N THR A 13 10.28 5.69 -10.91
CA THR A 13 9.50 4.87 -9.98
C THR A 13 8.23 5.61 -9.55
N MET A 14 8.32 6.89 -9.17
CA MET A 14 7.18 7.72 -8.79
C MET A 14 6.20 7.94 -9.96
N LEU A 15 6.71 8.11 -11.18
CA LEU A 15 5.88 8.22 -12.38
C LEU A 15 5.03 6.96 -12.63
N ILE A 16 5.65 5.78 -12.51
CA ILE A 16 4.95 4.49 -12.65
C ILE A 16 3.88 4.34 -11.54
N MET A 17 4.24 4.74 -10.32
CA MET A 17 3.35 4.69 -9.16
C MET A 17 2.19 5.70 -9.22
N ALA A 18 2.26 6.72 -10.08
CA ALA A 18 1.16 7.65 -10.28
C ALA A 18 -0.03 7.01 -11.04
N ILE A 19 0.21 5.92 -11.77
CA ILE A 19 -0.83 5.20 -12.51
C ILE A 19 -1.55 4.23 -11.56
N PRO A 20 -2.84 4.39 -11.24
CA PRO A 20 -3.48 3.70 -10.11
C PRO A 20 -3.41 2.16 -10.16
N VAL A 21 -3.77 1.54 -11.30
CA VAL A 21 -3.78 0.08 -11.43
C VAL A 21 -2.36 -0.48 -11.49
N VAL A 22 -1.47 0.20 -12.21
CA VAL A 22 -0.07 -0.22 -12.34
C VAL A 22 0.65 -0.10 -11.01
N ASN A 23 0.39 0.95 -10.23
CA ASN A 23 0.93 1.16 -8.90
C ASN A 23 0.72 -0.08 -8.00
N ILE A 24 -0.51 -0.58 -7.92
CA ILE A 24 -0.83 -1.75 -7.09
C ILE A 24 0.04 -2.94 -7.50
N ILE A 25 0.09 -3.26 -8.79
CA ILE A 25 0.88 -4.41 -9.30
C ILE A 25 2.38 -4.17 -9.06
N MET A 26 2.86 -2.97 -9.38
CA MET A 26 4.28 -2.63 -9.32
C MET A 26 4.81 -2.58 -7.87
N MET A 27 3.97 -2.29 -6.88
CA MET A 27 4.36 -2.42 -5.47
C MET A 27 4.78 -3.86 -5.14
N PHE A 28 4.05 -4.88 -5.60
CA PHE A 28 4.44 -6.28 -5.40
C PHE A 28 5.69 -6.63 -6.20
N VAL A 29 5.76 -6.21 -7.47
CA VAL A 29 6.93 -6.46 -8.31
C VAL A 29 8.20 -5.88 -7.67
N PHE A 30 8.19 -4.62 -7.26
CA PHE A 30 9.37 -4.00 -6.65
C PHE A 30 9.68 -4.51 -5.24
N ALA A 31 8.68 -4.98 -4.48
CA ALA A 31 8.90 -5.57 -3.16
C ALA A 31 9.60 -6.94 -3.21
N PHE A 32 9.26 -7.76 -4.21
CA PHE A 32 9.64 -9.17 -4.26
C PHE A 32 10.65 -9.52 -5.36
N ALA A 33 10.75 -8.74 -6.43
CA ALA A 33 11.75 -8.97 -7.49
C ALA A 33 13.19 -8.78 -6.97
N ASP A 34 14.15 -9.32 -7.72
CA ASP A 34 15.57 -9.08 -7.46
C ASP A 34 15.97 -7.65 -7.81
N GLY A 35 16.89 -7.08 -7.05
CA GLY A 35 17.32 -5.69 -7.23
C GLY A 35 17.81 -5.06 -5.93
N ASN A 36 17.77 -3.73 -5.91
CA ASN A 36 18.31 -2.96 -4.80
C ASN A 36 17.56 -3.24 -3.48
N PRO A 37 18.25 -3.68 -2.41
CA PRO A 37 17.61 -4.03 -1.15
C PRO A 37 16.86 -2.85 -0.50
N SER A 38 17.35 -1.62 -0.65
CA SER A 38 16.66 -0.43 -0.12
C SER A 38 15.35 -0.16 -0.86
N LYS A 39 15.31 -0.36 -2.19
CA LYS A 39 14.07 -0.25 -2.97
C LYS A 39 13.07 -1.32 -2.55
N LYS A 40 13.53 -2.57 -2.43
CA LYS A 40 12.69 -3.70 -1.99
C LYS A 40 12.07 -3.44 -0.62
N ASN A 41 12.89 -2.97 0.34
CA ASN A 41 12.41 -2.69 1.69
C ASN A 41 11.41 -1.54 1.73
N TYR A 42 11.59 -0.50 0.92
CA TYR A 42 10.61 0.59 0.78
C TYR A 42 9.24 0.05 0.33
N PHE A 43 9.20 -0.77 -0.72
CA PHE A 43 7.93 -1.32 -1.22
C PHE A 43 7.31 -2.36 -0.29
N LYS A 44 8.12 -3.17 0.40
CA LYS A 44 7.61 -4.04 1.48
C LYS A 44 6.96 -3.24 2.60
N ALA A 45 7.58 -2.12 3.00
CA ALA A 45 7.00 -1.22 4.00
C ALA A 45 5.69 -0.60 3.51
N MET A 46 5.61 -0.16 2.24
CA MET A 46 4.35 0.35 1.66
C MET A 46 3.24 -0.70 1.70
N LEU A 47 3.53 -1.95 1.32
CA LEU A 47 2.56 -3.05 1.39
C LEU A 47 2.10 -3.33 2.82
N LEU A 48 3.02 -3.30 3.79
CA LEU A 48 2.67 -3.50 5.19
C LEU A 48 1.79 -2.36 5.72
N TRP A 49 2.11 -1.11 5.37
CA TRP A 49 1.26 0.04 5.70
C TRP A 49 -0.12 -0.06 5.05
N ALA A 50 -0.19 -0.48 3.78
CA ALA A 50 -1.47 -0.72 3.11
C ALA A 50 -2.30 -1.79 3.84
N ALA A 51 -1.68 -2.87 4.31
CA ALA A 51 -2.35 -3.89 5.10
C ALA A 51 -2.86 -3.37 6.45
N ILE A 52 -2.05 -2.58 7.16
CA ILE A 52 -2.46 -1.94 8.43
C ILE A 52 -3.66 -1.02 8.21
N VAL A 53 -3.58 -0.16 7.21
CA VAL A 53 -4.66 0.79 6.85
C VAL A 53 -5.93 0.04 6.48
N LEU A 54 -5.83 -1.04 5.68
CA LEU A 54 -6.96 -1.88 5.31
C LEU A 54 -7.65 -2.49 6.55
N VAL A 55 -6.88 -3.04 7.49
CA VAL A 55 -7.41 -3.60 8.74
C VAL A 55 -8.14 -2.52 9.56
N ILE A 56 -7.55 -1.34 9.71
CA ILE A 56 -8.18 -0.21 10.42
C ILE A 56 -9.50 0.18 9.76
N TYR A 57 -9.53 0.30 8.42
CA TYR A 57 -10.76 0.61 7.70
C TYR A 57 -11.85 -0.45 7.87
N ILE A 58 -11.47 -1.74 7.87
CA ILE A 58 -12.42 -2.83 8.11
C ILE A 58 -13.01 -2.71 9.53
N LEU A 59 -12.18 -2.48 10.55
CA LEU A 59 -12.63 -2.34 11.93
C LEU A 59 -13.59 -1.16 12.08
N ILE A 60 -13.23 -0.01 11.52
CA ILE A 60 -14.09 1.19 11.48
C ILE A 60 -15.40 0.85 10.77
N PHE A 61 -15.34 0.26 9.58
CA PHE A 61 -16.52 -0.11 8.80
C PHE A 61 -17.47 -1.02 9.59
N VAL A 62 -16.96 -2.06 10.24
CA VAL A 62 -17.78 -2.99 11.04
C VAL A 62 -18.46 -2.28 12.21
N VAL A 63 -17.74 -1.43 12.94
CA VAL A 63 -18.30 -0.68 14.08
C VAL A 63 -19.39 0.27 13.60
N PHE A 64 -19.11 1.10 12.59
CA PHE A 64 -20.06 2.09 12.09
C PHE A 64 -21.25 1.43 11.37
N PHE A 65 -21.01 0.35 10.62
CA PHE A 65 -22.07 -0.43 10.00
C PHE A 65 -23.00 -1.06 11.03
N GLY A 66 -22.45 -1.63 12.12
CA GLY A 66 -23.26 -2.18 13.21
C GLY A 66 -24.11 -1.13 13.91
N ILE A 67 -23.54 0.05 14.21
CA ILE A 67 -24.28 1.19 14.79
C ILE A 67 -25.39 1.66 13.83
N TYR A 68 -25.05 1.87 12.56
CA TYR A 68 -26.01 2.28 11.53
C TYR A 68 -27.15 1.26 11.39
N PHE A 69 -26.81 -0.02 11.30
CA PHE A 69 -27.78 -1.11 11.15
C PHE A 69 -28.75 -1.15 12.33
N SER A 70 -28.26 -1.09 13.56
CA SER A 70 -29.12 -1.02 14.76
C SER A 70 -30.05 0.20 14.74
N ALA A 71 -29.54 1.37 14.35
CA ALA A 71 -30.31 2.60 14.31
C ALA A 71 -31.44 2.58 13.26
N VAL A 72 -31.23 1.90 12.13
CA VAL A 72 -32.25 1.82 11.06
C VAL A 72 -33.16 0.60 11.18
N SER A 73 -32.75 -0.47 11.87
CA SER A 73 -33.55 -1.69 12.01
C SER A 73 -34.59 -1.64 13.12
N GLY A 74 -34.56 -0.64 14.02
CA GLY A 74 -35.64 -0.36 14.97
C GLY A 74 -35.95 -1.49 15.97
N TYR A 75 -34.92 -2.22 16.41
CA TYR A 75 -34.93 -2.93 17.71
C TYR A 75 -34.12 -2.12 18.71
#